data_AF-A0A0M4ES65-F1
#
_entry.id   AF-A0A0M4ES65-F1
#
_cell.length_a   1.000
_cell.length_b   1.000
_cell.length_c   1.000
_cell.angle_alpha   90.00
_cell.angle_beta   90.00
_cell.angle_gamma   90.00
#
_symmetry.space_group_name_H-M   'P 1'
#
loop_
_entity.id
_entity.type
_entity.pdbx_description
1 polymer ?
#
loop_
_entity_poly.entity_id
_entity_poly.type
_entity_poly.pdbx_seq_one_letter_code
_entity_poly.pdbx_strand_id
1 'polypeptide(L)'
;MNKDKQFEDKLIKFIDRAEVTSVPYGNDIQTIHVAGMEPFQVPFVPKFSGWVVIHRRVDDSVIFNRTWEEYKNGFGDLRGNFWLGLEKLHLMTKFQPHELYIQLEDFNNETRYARYTNFRIGTDAQYYELLSVGEYDGNAGNALDTGNEYSAKNMKFSTPERDNDKYDYFNCAAAFASGWWWNDCFWCKIINNEQETEITALKSKLIEHQFAKDTLLRHKIKNGADSKEQNGIFPAEATSCLAFGNSNDIQTIRVPGAEAFQVPCDSKFAGEGWTVIQRRMDGSVSFNQNWDEYRNGFGDLRGEFWLGLEKLYLMIKFQPHELYVELEDFKSEKQYARYSNFTIANEAQYYELLSVGKYTGNAGNALDSGMYGMTEKNSKFLTPDRNNDSTHECAAAMSIIWDKTIIDH
;
A
#
# COMPACT_ATOMS: atom_id res chain seq x y z
N MET A 1 16.19 -45.07 -27.37
CA MET A 1 15.75 -44.16 -28.45
C MET A 1 14.24 -43.97 -28.35
N ASN A 2 13.88 -42.75 -27.94
CA ASN A 2 12.60 -42.04 -27.94
C ASN A 2 11.31 -42.76 -27.52
N LYS A 3 10.94 -42.53 -26.26
CA LYS A 3 9.55 -42.54 -25.76
C LYS A 3 8.95 -41.12 -25.63
N ASP A 4 9.53 -40.12 -26.30
CA ASP A 4 9.10 -38.72 -26.21
C ASP A 4 8.25 -38.29 -27.41
N LYS A 5 7.18 -39.03 -27.73
CA LYS A 5 6.33 -38.71 -28.89
C LYS A 5 4.82 -38.81 -28.65
N GLN A 6 4.35 -38.61 -27.41
CA GLN A 6 2.92 -38.74 -27.13
C GLN A 6 2.29 -37.71 -26.18
N PHE A 7 2.98 -36.61 -25.85
CA PHE A 7 2.42 -35.56 -24.99
C PHE A 7 2.32 -34.16 -25.62
N GLU A 8 2.57 -34.02 -26.93
CA GLU A 8 2.51 -32.70 -27.61
C GLU A 8 1.13 -32.28 -28.14
N ASP A 9 0.07 -33.10 -28.03
CA ASP A 9 -1.20 -32.86 -28.75
C ASP A 9 -2.44 -32.57 -27.88
N LYS A 10 -2.30 -32.09 -26.62
CA LYS A 10 -3.48 -31.87 -25.74
C LYS A 10 -3.57 -30.55 -24.97
N LEU A 11 -2.80 -29.52 -25.31
CA LEU A 11 -3.01 -28.16 -24.80
C LEU A 11 -3.67 -27.31 -25.89
N ILE A 12 -4.99 -27.48 -26.02
CA ILE A 12 -5.82 -26.71 -26.95
C ILE A 12 -5.90 -25.27 -26.42
N LYS A 13 -5.20 -24.36 -27.09
CA LYS A 13 -5.43 -22.91 -26.96
C LYS A 13 -6.92 -22.65 -27.20
N PHE A 14 -7.57 -21.96 -26.26
CA PHE A 14 -9.03 -21.76 -26.19
C PHE A 14 -9.66 -21.19 -27.49
N ILE A 15 -8.88 -20.52 -28.34
CA ILE A 15 -9.39 -19.89 -29.57
C ILE A 15 -9.88 -20.91 -30.63
N ASP A 16 -9.41 -22.15 -30.63
CA ASP A 16 -9.83 -23.12 -31.67
C ASP A 16 -11.23 -23.75 -31.44
N ARG A 17 -11.89 -23.48 -30.30
CA ARG A 17 -13.22 -24.06 -29.99
C ARG A 17 -14.28 -23.08 -29.48
N ALA A 18 -13.94 -21.82 -29.24
CA ALA A 18 -14.95 -20.79 -29.04
C ALA A 18 -15.45 -20.32 -30.42
N GLU A 19 -16.75 -20.41 -30.69
CA GLU A 19 -17.33 -19.73 -31.85
C GLU A 19 -17.23 -18.21 -31.61
N VAL A 20 -16.16 -17.60 -32.12
CA VAL A 20 -15.97 -16.15 -32.10
C VAL A 20 -16.79 -15.55 -33.23
N THR A 21 -18.02 -15.11 -32.94
CA THR A 21 -18.75 -14.25 -33.88
C THR A 21 -18.20 -12.83 -33.77
N SER A 22 -17.36 -12.43 -34.71
CA SER A 22 -16.95 -11.03 -34.84
C SER A 22 -18.14 -10.19 -35.28
N VAL A 23 -18.55 -9.23 -34.44
CA VAL A 23 -19.49 -8.19 -34.83
C VAL A 23 -18.69 -7.09 -35.54
N PRO A 24 -19.08 -6.65 -36.75
CA PRO A 24 -18.36 -5.58 -37.42
C PRO A 24 -18.65 -4.25 -36.72
N TYR A 25 -17.58 -3.49 -36.44
CA TYR A 25 -17.46 -2.14 -35.83
C TYR A 25 -16.99 -2.09 -34.36
N GLY A 26 -15.67 -1.84 -34.17
CA GLY A 26 -15.07 -1.36 -32.90
C GLY A 26 -14.28 -2.41 -32.10
N ASN A 27 -13.12 -2.84 -32.60
CA ASN A 27 -12.43 -4.12 -32.33
C ASN A 27 -11.73 -4.33 -30.95
N ASP A 28 -12.23 -3.82 -29.83
CA ASP A 28 -11.52 -3.96 -28.53
C ASP A 28 -12.27 -4.83 -27.50
N ILE A 29 -13.51 -5.25 -27.80
CA ILE A 29 -14.32 -6.15 -26.97
C ILE A 29 -14.89 -7.26 -27.86
N GLN A 30 -14.83 -8.49 -27.38
CA GLN A 30 -15.36 -9.68 -28.06
C GLN A 30 -16.38 -10.38 -27.16
N THR A 31 -17.39 -10.99 -27.78
CA THR A 31 -18.28 -11.91 -27.09
C THR A 31 -17.72 -13.32 -27.26
N ILE A 32 -17.55 -14.04 -26.16
CA ILE A 32 -17.07 -15.42 -26.18
C ILE A 32 -18.16 -16.37 -25.69
N HIS A 33 -18.17 -17.55 -26.28
CA HIS A 33 -19.09 -18.63 -25.98
C HIS A 33 -18.32 -19.75 -25.28
N VAL A 34 -18.62 -19.98 -24.00
CA VAL A 34 -18.08 -21.11 -23.23
C VAL A 34 -19.21 -22.09 -22.99
N ALA A 35 -18.99 -23.38 -23.25
CA ALA A 35 -20.03 -24.39 -23.08
C ALA A 35 -20.54 -24.43 -21.64
N GLY A 36 -21.87 -24.34 -21.47
CA GLY A 36 -22.51 -24.29 -20.15
C GLY A 36 -22.57 -22.90 -19.51
N MET A 37 -22.24 -21.84 -20.25
CA MET A 37 -22.35 -20.45 -19.83
C MET A 37 -23.16 -19.64 -20.83
N GLU A 38 -23.87 -18.62 -20.35
CA GLU A 38 -24.39 -17.56 -21.22
C GLU A 38 -23.21 -16.82 -21.86
N PRO A 39 -23.33 -16.39 -23.14
CA PRO A 39 -22.27 -15.64 -23.81
C PRO A 39 -21.94 -14.36 -23.04
N PHE A 40 -20.65 -14.02 -22.94
CA PHE A 40 -20.21 -12.83 -22.22
C PHE A 40 -19.08 -12.11 -22.92
N GLN A 41 -18.93 -10.83 -22.59
CA GLN A 41 -17.96 -9.94 -23.19
C GLN A 41 -16.61 -9.99 -22.46
N VAL A 42 -15.53 -9.95 -23.24
CA VAL A 42 -14.14 -9.89 -22.76
C VAL A 42 -13.36 -8.91 -23.64
N PRO A 43 -12.35 -8.22 -23.11
CA PRO A 43 -11.54 -7.34 -23.95
C PRO A 43 -10.63 -8.15 -24.86
N PHE A 44 -10.48 -7.66 -26.08
CA PHE A 44 -9.47 -8.15 -27.01
C PHE A 44 -8.21 -7.30 -26.86
N VAL A 45 -7.08 -7.95 -26.56
CA VAL A 45 -5.79 -7.29 -26.50
C VAL A 45 -4.87 -7.97 -27.51
N PRO A 46 -4.48 -7.29 -28.62
CA PRO A 46 -3.66 -7.89 -29.66
C PRO A 46 -2.35 -8.51 -29.14
N LYS A 47 -1.69 -7.84 -28.17
CA LYS A 47 -0.48 -8.33 -27.50
C LYS A 47 -0.68 -9.68 -26.80
N PHE A 48 -1.89 -9.95 -26.33
CA PHE A 48 -2.27 -11.18 -25.64
C PHE A 48 -3.27 -12.01 -26.46
N SER A 49 -3.17 -11.98 -27.79
CA SER A 49 -3.97 -12.87 -28.64
C SER A 49 -3.77 -14.33 -28.21
N GLY A 50 -4.87 -15.04 -27.93
CA GLY A 50 -4.86 -16.36 -27.31
C GLY A 50 -5.27 -16.38 -25.83
N TRP A 51 -5.28 -15.23 -25.16
CA TRP A 51 -5.60 -15.10 -23.74
C TRP A 51 -6.91 -14.36 -23.53
N VAL A 52 -7.68 -14.84 -22.55
CA VAL A 52 -8.83 -14.11 -22.02
C VAL A 52 -8.35 -13.28 -20.82
N VAL A 53 -8.52 -11.96 -20.87
CA VAL A 53 -8.17 -11.10 -19.75
C VAL A 53 -9.25 -11.21 -18.69
N ILE A 54 -8.88 -11.68 -17.51
CA ILE A 54 -9.81 -11.93 -16.39
C ILE A 54 -9.79 -10.84 -15.32
N HIS A 55 -8.72 -10.05 -15.30
CA HIS A 55 -8.49 -8.95 -14.37
C HIS A 55 -7.55 -7.94 -15.03
N ARG A 56 -7.82 -6.65 -14.85
CA ARG A 56 -6.93 -5.57 -15.31
C ARG A 56 -6.92 -4.43 -14.31
N ARG A 57 -5.71 -3.93 -14.04
CA ARG A 57 -5.43 -2.67 -13.36
C ARG A 57 -4.50 -1.84 -14.23
N VAL A 58 -4.92 -0.62 -14.57
CA VAL A 58 -4.16 0.36 -15.35
C VAL A 58 -4.14 1.73 -14.68
N ASP A 59 -5.15 2.02 -13.86
CA ASP A 59 -5.28 3.22 -13.04
C ASP A 59 -6.17 2.93 -11.81
N ASP A 60 -6.66 3.96 -11.15
CA ASP A 60 -7.52 3.92 -9.95
C ASP A 60 -9.02 4.14 -10.24
N SER A 61 -9.44 4.20 -11.51
CA SER A 61 -10.82 4.49 -11.93
C SER A 61 -11.89 3.51 -11.43
N VAL A 62 -11.49 2.32 -10.96
CA VAL A 62 -12.40 1.32 -10.39
C VAL A 62 -11.89 0.89 -9.03
N ILE A 63 -12.76 1.02 -8.03
CA ILE A 63 -12.54 0.56 -6.65
C ILE A 63 -12.71 -0.95 -6.56
N PHE A 64 -11.73 -1.64 -5.94
CA PHE A 64 -11.71 -3.10 -5.74
C PHE A 64 -12.14 -3.53 -4.33
N ASN A 65 -12.43 -2.56 -3.45
CA ASN A 65 -13.12 -2.80 -2.17
C ASN A 65 -14.59 -3.12 -2.44
N ARG A 66 -14.87 -4.39 -2.77
CA ARG A 66 -16.15 -4.86 -3.31
C ARG A 66 -16.69 -6.05 -2.53
N THR A 67 -18.01 -6.19 -2.57
CA THR A 67 -18.76 -7.25 -1.89
C THR A 67 -18.46 -8.64 -2.50
N TRP A 68 -18.84 -9.72 -1.79
CA TRP A 68 -18.75 -11.08 -2.31
C TRP A 68 -19.51 -11.24 -3.63
N GLU A 69 -20.72 -10.69 -3.69
CA GLU A 69 -21.59 -10.82 -4.85
C GLU A 69 -21.03 -10.09 -6.07
N GLU A 70 -20.38 -8.93 -5.87
CA GLU A 70 -19.67 -8.22 -6.95
C GLU A 70 -18.46 -9.01 -7.45
N TYR A 71 -17.63 -9.57 -6.56
CA TYR A 71 -16.51 -10.43 -6.97
C TYR A 71 -16.95 -11.72 -7.66
N LYS A 72 -18.11 -12.26 -7.27
CA LYS A 72 -18.74 -13.43 -7.89
C LYS A 72 -19.18 -13.14 -9.32
N ASN A 73 -19.90 -12.03 -9.52
CA ASN A 73 -20.49 -11.66 -10.81
C ASN A 73 -19.53 -10.97 -11.76
N GLY A 74 -18.54 -10.23 -11.22
CA GLY A 74 -17.64 -9.35 -11.95
C GLY A 74 -18.08 -7.89 -11.88
N PHE A 75 -17.11 -6.98 -12.05
CA PHE A 75 -17.32 -5.53 -11.97
C PHE A 75 -16.26 -4.77 -12.79
N GLY A 76 -16.50 -3.48 -13.04
CA GLY A 76 -15.58 -2.58 -13.75
C GLY A 76 -15.88 -2.42 -15.24
N ASP A 77 -14.93 -1.83 -15.96
CA ASP A 77 -15.01 -1.57 -17.40
C ASP A 77 -14.00 -2.45 -18.15
N LEU A 78 -14.47 -3.26 -19.11
CA LEU A 78 -13.64 -4.13 -19.93
C LEU A 78 -12.58 -3.34 -20.72
N ARG A 79 -12.81 -2.05 -21.00
CA ARG A 79 -11.82 -1.17 -21.65
C ARG A 79 -10.75 -0.64 -20.69
N GLY A 80 -11.00 -0.66 -19.39
CA GLY A 80 -10.11 -0.15 -18.35
C GLY A 80 -9.88 -1.18 -17.24
N ASN A 81 -10.15 -0.78 -16.00
CA ASN A 81 -10.03 -1.66 -14.84
C ASN A 81 -11.26 -2.54 -14.67
N PHE A 82 -11.06 -3.84 -14.45
CA PHE A 82 -12.17 -4.76 -14.19
C PHE A 82 -11.74 -6.06 -13.52
N TRP A 83 -12.73 -6.76 -13.00
CA TRP A 83 -12.70 -8.15 -12.56
C TRP A 83 -13.79 -8.94 -13.28
N LEU A 84 -13.44 -10.05 -13.93
CA LEU A 84 -14.37 -10.79 -14.79
C LEU A 84 -15.51 -11.49 -14.03
N GLY A 85 -15.25 -11.89 -12.78
CA GLY A 85 -16.19 -12.62 -11.92
C GLY A 85 -15.74 -14.05 -11.62
N LEU A 86 -15.79 -14.45 -10.35
CA LEU A 86 -15.38 -15.78 -9.88
C LEU A 86 -16.24 -16.90 -10.48
N GLU A 87 -17.54 -16.68 -10.71
CA GLU A 87 -18.37 -17.73 -11.31
C GLU A 87 -17.94 -18.04 -12.74
N LYS A 88 -17.60 -17.00 -13.52
CA LYS A 88 -17.08 -17.18 -14.88
C LYS A 88 -15.73 -17.92 -14.86
N LEU A 89 -14.84 -17.55 -13.94
CA LEU A 89 -13.55 -18.21 -13.74
C LEU A 89 -13.71 -19.69 -13.36
N HIS A 90 -14.62 -20.00 -12.45
CA HIS A 90 -14.90 -21.38 -12.04
C HIS A 90 -15.37 -22.22 -13.23
N LEU A 91 -16.37 -21.74 -13.97
CA LEU A 91 -16.93 -22.48 -15.10
C LEU A 91 -15.90 -22.68 -16.22
N MET A 92 -15.10 -21.67 -16.54
CA MET A 92 -14.01 -21.80 -17.52
C MET A 92 -12.97 -22.84 -17.07
N THR A 93 -12.44 -22.71 -15.85
CA THR A 93 -11.39 -23.63 -15.34
C THR A 93 -11.89 -25.04 -15.05
N LYS A 94 -13.20 -25.23 -14.87
CA LYS A 94 -13.85 -26.54 -14.79
C LYS A 94 -14.01 -27.20 -16.16
N PHE A 95 -14.32 -26.42 -17.20
CA PHE A 95 -14.57 -26.94 -18.54
C PHE A 95 -13.32 -27.59 -19.14
N GLN A 96 -12.16 -26.95 -18.98
CA GLN A 96 -10.87 -27.50 -19.41
C GLN A 96 -9.71 -26.92 -18.59
N PRO A 97 -8.52 -27.53 -18.63
CA PRO A 97 -7.30 -26.95 -18.05
C PRO A 97 -6.98 -25.58 -18.69
N HIS A 98 -6.58 -24.62 -17.85
CA HIS A 98 -6.17 -23.28 -18.29
C HIS A 98 -4.83 -22.92 -17.69
N GLU A 99 -3.99 -22.24 -18.46
CA GLU A 99 -2.83 -21.53 -17.91
C GLU A 99 -3.28 -20.17 -17.37
N LEU A 100 -2.56 -19.66 -16.36
CA LEU A 100 -2.69 -18.28 -15.89
C LEU A 100 -1.39 -17.53 -16.20
N TYR A 101 -1.53 -16.36 -16.80
CA TYR A 101 -0.44 -15.43 -17.07
C TYR A 101 -0.75 -14.08 -16.41
N ILE A 102 0.16 -13.63 -15.57
CA ILE A 102 0.09 -12.36 -14.86
C ILE A 102 1.23 -11.51 -15.39
N GLN A 103 0.92 -10.37 -16.01
CA GLN A 103 1.90 -9.34 -16.33
C GLN A 103 1.74 -8.17 -15.36
N LEU A 104 2.87 -7.75 -14.82
CA LEU A 104 3.00 -6.59 -13.95
C LEU A 104 3.91 -5.58 -14.65
N GLU A 105 3.60 -4.31 -14.49
CA GLU A 105 4.43 -3.21 -14.93
C GLU A 105 4.60 -2.27 -13.73
N ASP A 106 5.84 -1.96 -13.40
CA ASP A 106 6.12 -0.98 -12.36
C ASP A 106 6.12 0.45 -12.93
N PHE A 107 6.28 1.44 -12.06
CA PHE A 107 6.27 2.85 -12.45
C PHE A 107 7.52 3.27 -13.25
N ASN A 108 8.54 2.43 -13.34
CA ASN A 108 9.71 2.63 -14.21
C ASN A 108 9.50 2.00 -15.59
N ASN A 109 8.32 1.46 -15.87
CA ASN A 109 7.97 0.66 -17.05
C ASN A 109 8.76 -0.66 -17.13
N GLU A 110 9.32 -1.14 -16.02
CA GLU A 110 9.86 -2.50 -15.95
C GLU A 110 8.70 -3.48 -15.92
N THR A 111 8.73 -4.44 -16.83
CA THR A 111 7.70 -5.46 -16.91
C THR A 111 8.21 -6.78 -16.33
N ARG A 112 7.38 -7.38 -15.47
CA ARG A 112 7.60 -8.72 -14.93
C ARG A 112 6.41 -9.59 -15.23
N TYR A 113 6.60 -10.90 -15.21
CA TYR A 113 5.51 -11.84 -15.39
C TYR A 113 5.63 -13.06 -14.49
N ALA A 114 4.47 -13.65 -14.21
CA ALA A 114 4.32 -14.96 -13.60
C ALA A 114 3.36 -15.79 -14.46
N ARG A 115 3.77 -17.00 -14.82
CA ARG A 115 3.00 -17.97 -15.59
C ARG A 115 2.83 -19.24 -14.77
N TYR A 116 1.63 -19.79 -14.83
CA TYR A 116 1.18 -20.93 -14.05
C TYR A 116 0.51 -21.92 -15.00
N THR A 117 1.02 -23.16 -15.08
CA THR A 117 0.59 -24.12 -16.12
C THR A 117 -0.80 -24.71 -15.91
N ASN A 118 -1.38 -24.56 -14.72
CA ASN A 118 -2.71 -25.11 -14.42
C ASN A 118 -3.45 -24.30 -13.37
N PHE A 119 -4.16 -23.25 -13.79
CA PHE A 119 -5.03 -22.43 -12.94
C PHE A 119 -6.43 -23.03 -12.83
N ARG A 120 -6.85 -23.36 -11.61
CA ARG A 120 -8.16 -23.93 -11.33
C ARG A 120 -8.71 -23.48 -10.00
N ILE A 121 -9.99 -23.13 -9.97
CA ILE A 121 -10.68 -22.68 -8.76
C ILE A 121 -11.93 -23.53 -8.44
N GLY A 122 -12.29 -23.57 -7.16
CA GLY A 122 -13.43 -24.27 -6.61
C GLY A 122 -14.77 -23.63 -6.98
N THR A 123 -15.86 -24.28 -6.57
CA THR A 123 -17.23 -23.76 -6.66
C THR A 123 -17.50 -22.67 -5.62
N ASP A 124 -18.64 -21.96 -5.72
CA ASP A 124 -19.13 -21.03 -4.68
C ASP A 124 -19.27 -21.73 -3.30
N ALA A 125 -19.74 -22.98 -3.28
CA ALA A 125 -19.84 -23.79 -2.04
C ALA A 125 -18.48 -24.13 -1.43
N GLN A 126 -17.41 -24.10 -2.24
CA GLN A 126 -16.03 -24.23 -1.82
C GLN A 126 -15.34 -22.87 -1.66
N TYR A 127 -16.11 -21.78 -1.64
CA TYR A 127 -15.60 -20.42 -1.50
C TYR A 127 -14.55 -20.06 -2.57
N TYR A 128 -14.74 -20.59 -3.79
CA TYR A 128 -13.85 -20.41 -4.93
C TYR A 128 -12.37 -20.72 -4.63
N GLU A 129 -12.09 -21.71 -3.77
CA GLU A 129 -10.74 -22.12 -3.38
C GLU A 129 -9.76 -22.24 -4.56
N LEU A 130 -8.52 -21.77 -4.42
CA LEU A 130 -7.46 -21.89 -5.43
C LEU A 130 -6.91 -23.32 -5.47
N LEU A 131 -7.62 -24.20 -6.18
CA LEU A 131 -7.36 -25.65 -6.21
C LEU A 131 -6.03 -26.03 -6.89
N SER A 132 -5.59 -25.25 -7.89
CA SER A 132 -4.34 -25.53 -8.60
C SER A 132 -3.79 -24.30 -9.28
N VAL A 133 -2.46 -24.21 -9.31
CA VAL A 133 -1.70 -23.26 -10.15
C VAL A 133 -0.62 -23.95 -11.00
N GLY A 134 -0.47 -25.28 -10.91
CA GLY A 134 0.51 -26.03 -11.70
C GLY A 134 1.97 -25.64 -11.41
N GLU A 135 2.81 -25.71 -12.45
CA GLU A 135 4.21 -25.30 -12.42
C GLU A 135 4.33 -23.80 -12.67
N TYR A 136 5.28 -23.16 -11.98
CA TYR A 136 5.58 -21.74 -12.13
C TYR A 136 6.71 -21.50 -13.14
N ASP A 137 6.56 -20.43 -13.91
CA ASP A 137 7.56 -19.89 -14.83
C ASP A 137 7.46 -18.36 -14.84
N GLY A 138 8.59 -17.65 -14.74
CA GLY A 138 8.62 -16.19 -14.80
C GLY A 138 9.60 -15.51 -13.85
N ASN A 139 9.61 -14.18 -13.89
CA ASN A 139 10.56 -13.31 -13.16
C ASN A 139 9.89 -12.39 -12.11
N ALA A 140 8.57 -12.53 -11.88
CA ALA A 140 7.84 -11.76 -10.88
C ALA A 140 7.86 -12.37 -9.46
N GLY A 141 8.30 -13.64 -9.33
CA GLY A 141 8.24 -14.40 -8.08
C GLY A 141 7.00 -15.29 -8.01
N ASN A 142 7.15 -16.47 -7.38
CA ASN A 142 6.10 -17.48 -7.29
C ASN A 142 5.20 -17.24 -6.06
N ALA A 143 4.40 -16.18 -6.11
CA ALA A 143 3.57 -15.76 -4.98
C ALA A 143 2.35 -16.67 -4.73
N LEU A 144 1.85 -17.40 -5.74
CA LEU A 144 0.68 -18.27 -5.55
C LEU A 144 1.05 -19.63 -4.95
N ASP A 145 2.26 -20.12 -5.19
CA ASP A 145 2.78 -21.37 -4.63
C ASP A 145 4.23 -21.19 -4.16
N THR A 146 4.41 -20.54 -3.01
CA THR A 146 5.72 -20.29 -2.40
C THR A 146 6.44 -21.56 -1.93
N GLY A 147 5.77 -22.72 -1.98
CA GLY A 147 6.28 -23.99 -1.46
C GLY A 147 6.29 -24.09 0.06
N ASN A 148 5.65 -23.14 0.76
CA ASN A 148 5.56 -23.11 2.22
C ASN A 148 4.12 -22.83 2.69
N GLU A 149 3.95 -22.65 4.00
CA GLU A 149 2.65 -22.44 4.65
C GLU A 149 1.92 -21.16 4.22
N TYR A 150 2.60 -20.21 3.57
CA TYR A 150 2.07 -18.92 3.12
C TYR A 150 1.55 -18.93 1.68
N SER A 151 1.59 -20.06 0.97
CA SER A 151 1.04 -20.17 -0.39
C SER A 151 -0.43 -19.76 -0.44
N ALA A 152 -0.83 -19.03 -1.48
CA ALA A 152 -2.25 -18.80 -1.80
C ALA A 152 -2.94 -20.07 -2.32
N LYS A 153 -2.16 -21.04 -2.81
CA LYS A 153 -2.66 -22.36 -3.23
C LYS A 153 -3.39 -23.06 -2.09
N ASN A 154 -4.57 -23.60 -2.41
CA ASN A 154 -5.54 -24.19 -1.48
C ASN A 154 -6.18 -23.19 -0.50
N MET A 155 -6.04 -21.88 -0.73
CA MET A 155 -6.77 -20.88 0.03
C MET A 155 -8.12 -20.60 -0.58
N LYS A 156 -9.09 -20.29 0.28
CA LYS A 156 -10.41 -19.82 -0.12
C LYS A 156 -10.32 -18.34 -0.50
N PHE A 157 -11.26 -17.90 -1.32
CA PHE A 157 -11.39 -16.49 -1.63
C PHE A 157 -12.02 -15.75 -0.45
N SER A 158 -11.51 -14.60 -0.08
CA SER A 158 -12.12 -13.69 0.91
C SER A 158 -12.43 -12.34 0.28
N THR A 159 -13.45 -11.66 0.80
CA THR A 159 -13.80 -10.28 0.47
C THR A 159 -13.94 -9.47 1.76
N PRO A 160 -13.92 -8.12 1.72
CA PRO A 160 -14.05 -7.27 2.91
C PRO A 160 -15.19 -7.63 3.87
N GLU A 161 -16.29 -8.18 3.36
CA GLU A 161 -17.46 -8.61 4.14
C GLU A 161 -17.52 -10.12 4.42
N ARG A 162 -16.65 -10.93 3.79
CA ARG A 162 -16.64 -12.38 3.91
C ARG A 162 -15.23 -12.91 4.11
N ASP A 163 -14.93 -13.19 5.37
CA ASP A 163 -13.68 -13.77 5.82
C ASP A 163 -13.67 -15.29 5.60
N ASN A 164 -12.79 -15.77 4.72
CA ASN A 164 -12.48 -17.18 4.55
C ASN A 164 -10.97 -17.43 4.57
N ASP A 165 -10.20 -16.46 5.07
CA ASP A 165 -8.76 -16.57 5.11
C ASP A 165 -8.34 -17.38 6.36
N LYS A 166 -7.04 -17.54 6.57
CA LYS A 166 -6.53 -18.35 7.69
C LYS A 166 -6.12 -17.51 8.88
N TYR A 167 -6.22 -16.19 8.80
CA TYR A 167 -5.80 -15.36 9.90
C TYR A 167 -6.90 -15.32 10.95
N ASP A 168 -6.63 -15.91 12.11
CA ASP A 168 -7.61 -16.04 13.21
C ASP A 168 -8.05 -14.70 13.82
N TYR A 169 -7.36 -13.65 13.42
CA TYR A 169 -7.39 -12.36 14.02
C TYR A 169 -8.25 -11.40 13.19
N PHE A 170 -8.05 -11.35 11.88
CA PHE A 170 -8.93 -10.53 11.06
C PHE A 170 -9.00 -10.90 9.61
N ASN A 171 -10.10 -10.47 9.01
CA ASN A 171 -10.32 -10.52 7.59
C ASN A 171 -9.27 -9.70 6.84
N CYS A 172 -8.33 -10.38 6.21
CA CYS A 172 -7.28 -9.79 5.39
C CYS A 172 -7.87 -8.96 4.26
N ALA A 173 -8.95 -9.45 3.64
CA ALA A 173 -9.61 -8.74 2.56
C ALA A 173 -10.20 -7.40 3.00
N ALA A 174 -10.64 -7.29 4.26
CA ALA A 174 -11.11 -6.03 4.83
C ALA A 174 -9.94 -5.07 5.09
N ALA A 175 -8.86 -5.57 5.68
CA ALA A 175 -7.67 -4.78 5.98
C ALA A 175 -6.99 -4.22 4.70
N PHE A 176 -6.96 -5.01 3.63
CA PHE A 176 -6.38 -4.61 2.34
C PHE A 176 -7.42 -4.10 1.33
N ALA A 177 -8.67 -3.87 1.78
CA ALA A 177 -9.76 -3.34 0.98
C ALA A 177 -9.90 -4.00 -0.41
N SER A 178 -9.74 -5.33 -0.49
CA SER A 178 -9.75 -6.07 -1.75
C SER A 178 -10.00 -7.56 -1.56
N GLY A 179 -10.72 -8.16 -2.51
CA GLY A 179 -10.96 -9.60 -2.55
C GLY A 179 -9.81 -10.37 -3.19
N TRP A 180 -9.38 -11.47 -2.55
CA TRP A 180 -8.30 -12.34 -3.03
C TRP A 180 -8.33 -13.73 -2.39
N TRP A 181 -7.48 -14.64 -2.87
CA TRP A 181 -7.13 -15.91 -2.19
C TRP A 181 -6.16 -15.65 -1.04
N TRP A 182 -6.66 -15.00 0.00
CA TRP A 182 -5.91 -14.66 1.20
C TRP A 182 -5.63 -15.92 2.03
N ASN A 183 -4.40 -16.03 2.54
CA ASN A 183 -4.00 -17.07 3.48
C ASN A 183 -4.00 -16.48 4.89
N ASP A 184 -2.87 -16.51 5.58
CA ASP A 184 -2.64 -15.77 6.80
C ASP A 184 -2.23 -14.33 6.42
N CYS A 185 -3.12 -13.61 5.75
CA CYS A 185 -2.84 -12.33 5.09
C CYS A 185 -1.54 -12.40 4.24
N PHE A 186 -0.73 -11.33 4.29
CA PHE A 186 0.69 -11.43 4.02
C PHE A 186 1.41 -11.60 5.36
N TRP A 187 1.87 -12.81 5.68
CA TRP A 187 2.87 -13.00 6.73
C TRP A 187 4.27 -12.85 6.15
N CYS A 188 4.80 -11.66 6.37
CA CYS A 188 6.22 -11.40 6.51
C CYS A 188 6.65 -12.01 7.88
N LYS A 189 7.37 -13.16 7.90
CA LYS A 189 7.83 -13.81 9.16
C LYS A 189 9.17 -13.26 9.65
N ILE A 190 9.12 -12.68 10.85
CA ILE A 190 10.25 -12.21 11.67
C ILE A 190 11.24 -13.37 11.87
N ILE A 191 12.44 -13.26 11.30
CA ILE A 191 13.58 -14.05 11.74
C ILE A 191 14.33 -13.22 12.77
N ASN A 192 14.06 -13.46 14.05
CA ASN A 192 14.88 -12.92 15.14
C ASN A 192 16.28 -13.56 15.08
N ASN A 193 17.24 -12.88 14.44
CA ASN A 193 18.65 -13.12 14.73
C ASN A 193 19.06 -12.17 15.86
N GLU A 194 18.99 -12.66 17.11
CA GLU A 194 19.36 -11.92 18.33
C GLU A 194 20.80 -11.36 18.33
N GLN A 195 21.66 -11.75 17.38
CA GLN A 195 23.03 -11.26 17.26
C GLN A 195 23.15 -9.93 16.50
N GLU A 196 22.19 -9.55 15.66
CA GLU A 196 22.25 -8.28 14.91
C GLU A 196 21.77 -7.07 15.70
N THR A 197 20.92 -7.29 16.72
CA THR A 197 20.34 -6.24 17.56
C THR A 197 21.39 -5.56 18.43
N GLU A 198 22.34 -6.33 18.98
CA GLU A 198 23.44 -5.77 19.80
C GLU A 198 24.46 -5.01 18.94
N ILE A 199 24.79 -5.51 17.75
CA ILE A 199 25.73 -4.86 16.83
C ILE A 199 25.15 -3.55 16.30
N THR A 200 23.85 -3.52 16.00
CA THR A 200 23.16 -2.32 15.53
C THR A 200 23.02 -1.28 16.65
N ALA A 201 22.65 -1.70 17.86
CA ALA A 201 22.60 -0.82 19.03
C ALA A 201 23.98 -0.23 19.39
N LEU A 202 25.06 -1.01 19.23
CA LEU A 202 26.44 -0.53 19.44
C LEU A 202 26.89 0.43 18.33
N LYS A 203 26.52 0.19 17.07
CA LYS A 203 26.77 1.10 15.94
C LYS A 203 26.03 2.43 16.12
N SER A 204 24.78 2.42 16.58
CA SER A 204 24.00 3.64 16.85
C SER A 204 24.60 4.46 18.00
N LYS A 205 25.04 3.81 19.09
CA LYS A 205 25.76 4.49 20.19
C LYS A 205 27.08 5.12 19.72
N LEU A 206 27.77 4.48 18.78
CA LEU A 206 29.01 5.02 18.20
C LEU A 206 28.73 6.28 17.36
N ILE A 207 27.67 6.25 16.55
CA ILE A 207 27.24 7.38 15.70
C ILE A 207 26.77 8.57 16.56
N GLU A 208 25.98 8.33 17.62
CA GLU A 208 25.56 9.37 18.57
C GLU A 208 26.76 10.03 19.26
N HIS A 209 27.76 9.23 19.65
CA HIS A 209 28.98 9.74 20.26
C HIS A 209 29.85 10.52 19.25
N GLN A 210 29.86 10.13 17.98
CA GLN A 210 30.49 10.87 16.89
C GLN A 210 29.79 12.22 16.66
N PHE A 211 28.46 12.23 16.62
CA PHE A 211 27.65 13.42 16.37
C PHE A 211 27.70 14.41 17.55
N ALA A 212 27.72 13.91 18.78
CA ALA A 212 27.93 14.72 19.98
C ALA A 212 29.32 15.37 19.98
N LYS A 213 30.37 14.65 19.54
CA LYS A 213 31.72 15.20 19.37
C LYS A 213 31.78 16.27 18.28
N ASP A 214 31.14 16.05 17.14
CA ASP A 214 31.07 17.03 16.05
C ASP A 214 30.27 18.28 16.44
N THR A 215 29.20 18.11 17.20
CA THR A 215 28.39 19.22 17.72
C THR A 215 29.17 20.04 18.74
N LEU A 216 29.92 19.38 19.64
CA LEU A 216 30.80 20.04 20.60
C LEU A 216 31.98 20.76 19.92
N LEU A 217 32.52 20.17 18.85
CA LEU A 217 33.59 20.77 18.04
C LEU A 217 33.08 22.01 17.29
N ARG A 218 31.88 21.95 16.69
CA ARG A 218 31.24 23.11 16.06
C ARG A 218 30.91 24.20 17.08
N HIS A 219 30.50 23.84 18.29
CA HIS A 219 30.23 24.79 19.37
C HIS A 219 31.52 25.48 19.86
N LYS A 220 32.64 24.74 19.93
CA LYS A 220 33.96 25.32 20.25
C LYS A 220 34.51 26.22 19.13
N ILE A 221 34.25 25.89 17.86
CA ILE A 221 34.61 26.73 16.71
C ILE A 221 33.77 28.02 16.72
N LYS A 222 32.48 27.94 17.08
CA LYS A 222 31.59 29.11 17.20
C LYS A 222 31.96 30.01 18.38
N ASN A 223 32.42 29.43 19.50
CA ASN A 223 32.87 30.18 20.68
C ASN A 223 34.33 30.66 20.60
N GLY A 224 35.06 30.27 19.55
CA GLY A 224 36.43 30.73 19.26
C GLY A 224 36.51 31.87 18.25
N ALA A 225 35.39 32.24 17.63
CA ALA A 225 35.31 33.30 16.63
C ALA A 225 34.28 34.35 17.07
N ASP A 226 34.66 35.18 18.04
CA ASP A 226 33.90 36.38 18.38
C ASP A 226 34.83 37.58 18.57
N SER A 227 35.00 38.35 17.49
CA SER A 227 35.14 39.80 17.57
C SER A 227 34.83 40.43 16.20
N LYS A 228 33.57 40.83 16.00
CA LYS A 228 33.12 42.20 15.64
C LYS A 228 31.86 42.23 14.75
N GLU A 229 30.87 42.95 15.28
CA GLU A 229 29.83 43.79 14.65
C GLU A 229 28.66 43.17 13.86
N GLN A 230 27.57 43.02 14.61
CA GLN A 230 26.19 43.50 14.38
C GLN A 230 25.67 43.65 12.93
N ASN A 231 24.68 42.82 12.60
CA ASN A 231 23.37 43.32 12.19
C ASN A 231 22.29 42.31 12.58
N GLY A 232 21.25 42.81 13.26
CA GLY A 232 20.20 42.01 13.88
C GLY A 232 19.39 41.18 12.89
N ILE A 233 19.45 39.87 13.06
CA ILE A 233 18.36 38.96 12.71
C ILE A 233 18.14 38.13 13.96
N PHE A 234 17.15 38.50 14.77
CA PHE A 234 16.60 37.57 15.75
C PHE A 234 16.20 36.32 14.97
N PRO A 235 16.59 35.10 15.37
CA PRO A 235 16.03 33.89 14.78
C PRO A 235 14.52 34.03 14.92
N ALA A 236 13.81 34.10 13.78
CA ALA A 236 12.37 34.29 13.81
C ALA A 236 11.76 33.22 14.73
N GLU A 237 10.91 33.63 15.67
CA GLU A 237 10.26 32.73 16.61
C GLU A 237 9.60 31.58 15.84
N ALA A 238 9.71 30.37 16.38
CA ALA A 238 9.07 29.20 15.79
C ALA A 238 7.56 29.44 15.73
N THR A 239 6.94 29.11 14.60
CA THR A 239 5.51 29.29 14.38
C THR A 239 4.85 27.97 14.04
N SER A 240 3.58 27.83 14.41
CA SER A 240 2.69 26.71 14.08
C SER A 240 1.35 27.24 13.56
N CYS A 241 0.46 26.35 13.14
CA CYS A 241 -0.89 26.72 12.70
C CYS A 241 -1.71 27.43 13.79
N LEU A 242 -1.39 27.22 15.08
CA LEU A 242 -2.03 27.90 16.21
C LEU A 242 -1.88 29.43 16.15
N ALA A 243 -0.75 29.94 15.65
CA ALA A 243 -0.52 31.38 15.50
C ALA A 243 -1.47 32.05 14.49
N PHE A 244 -2.15 31.25 13.67
CA PHE A 244 -3.07 31.72 12.64
C PHE A 244 -4.56 31.50 13.02
N GLY A 245 -4.83 31.03 14.24
CA GLY A 245 -6.19 30.87 14.79
C GLY A 245 -7.09 30.01 13.90
N ASN A 246 -8.25 30.56 13.51
CA ASN A 246 -9.26 29.90 12.66
C ASN A 246 -8.91 29.85 11.15
N SER A 247 -7.62 29.79 10.81
CA SER A 247 -7.21 29.70 9.41
C SER A 247 -7.55 28.31 8.83
N ASN A 248 -7.95 28.30 7.56
CA ASN A 248 -8.05 27.09 6.74
C ASN A 248 -7.19 27.21 5.48
N ASP A 249 -6.31 28.22 5.46
CA ASP A 249 -5.43 28.54 4.35
C ASP A 249 -4.07 27.88 4.52
N ILE A 250 -3.30 27.88 3.43
CA ILE A 250 -1.90 27.47 3.45
C ILE A 250 -1.08 28.59 4.09
N GLN A 251 -0.39 28.28 5.18
CA GLN A 251 0.45 29.19 5.94
C GLN A 251 1.92 28.78 5.87
N THR A 252 2.82 29.75 6.03
CA THR A 252 4.25 29.47 6.15
C THR A 252 4.62 29.37 7.63
N ILE A 253 5.08 28.19 8.05
CA ILE A 253 5.53 27.95 9.41
C ILE A 253 7.06 27.89 9.50
N ARG A 254 7.58 28.15 10.70
CA ARG A 254 9.01 28.11 11.01
C ARG A 254 9.25 27.14 12.16
N VAL A 255 10.08 26.14 11.92
CA VAL A 255 10.42 25.12 12.91
C VAL A 255 11.94 25.10 13.08
N PRO A 256 12.47 25.04 14.31
CA PRO A 256 13.93 24.99 14.50
C PRO A 256 14.57 23.80 13.79
N GLY A 257 15.58 24.08 12.97
CA GLY A 257 16.28 23.06 12.18
C GLY A 257 15.75 22.85 10.76
N ALA A 258 14.66 23.53 10.37
CA ALA A 258 14.16 23.56 9.00
C ALA A 258 14.23 24.99 8.41
N GLU A 259 14.31 25.09 7.08
CA GLU A 259 13.89 26.32 6.39
C GLU A 259 12.38 26.51 6.53
N ALA A 260 11.88 27.75 6.42
CA ALA A 260 10.45 28.00 6.51
C ALA A 260 9.70 27.29 5.37
N PHE A 261 8.61 26.61 5.68
CA PHE A 261 7.84 25.83 4.70
C PHE A 261 6.34 26.04 4.83
N GLN A 262 5.62 25.74 3.75
CA GLN A 262 4.18 25.90 3.68
C GLN A 262 3.46 24.66 4.21
N VAL A 263 2.38 24.89 4.95
CA VAL A 263 1.48 23.85 5.47
C VAL A 263 0.03 24.31 5.36
N PRO A 264 -0.93 23.43 5.09
CA PRO A 264 -2.34 23.75 5.26
C PRO A 264 -2.68 23.73 6.74
N CYS A 265 -3.18 24.86 7.25
CA CYS A 265 -3.81 24.88 8.56
C CYS A 265 -5.27 24.46 8.42
N ASP A 266 -5.81 23.86 9.48
CA ASP A 266 -7.21 23.47 9.47
C ASP A 266 -7.88 23.69 10.82
N SER A 267 -8.87 24.58 10.83
CA SER A 267 -9.64 24.91 12.03
C SER A 267 -11.00 24.22 12.09
N LYS A 268 -11.42 23.59 10.98
CA LYS A 268 -12.79 23.06 10.84
C LYS A 268 -12.96 21.67 11.45
N PHE A 269 -11.91 20.84 11.43
CA PHE A 269 -12.05 19.41 11.75
C PHE A 269 -11.82 19.11 13.22
N ALA A 270 -10.80 19.70 13.85
CA ALA A 270 -10.43 19.38 15.23
C ALA A 270 -10.20 20.63 16.10
N GLY A 271 -10.63 21.80 15.64
CA GLY A 271 -10.44 23.09 16.32
C GLY A 271 -9.24 23.86 15.75
N GLU A 272 -8.90 25.00 16.37
CA GLU A 272 -7.75 25.81 15.96
C GLU A 272 -6.42 25.08 16.24
N GLY A 273 -5.39 25.31 15.42
CA GLY A 273 -4.03 24.80 15.68
C GLY A 273 -3.52 23.71 14.75
N TRP A 274 -4.42 22.99 14.09
CA TRP A 274 -4.03 21.79 13.34
C TRP A 274 -3.30 22.08 12.04
N THR A 275 -2.25 21.30 11.83
CA THR A 275 -1.46 21.23 10.61
C THR A 275 -1.83 19.95 9.86
N VAL A 276 -2.23 20.07 8.59
CA VAL A 276 -2.53 18.89 7.76
C VAL A 276 -1.23 18.29 7.22
N ILE A 277 -1.00 17.01 7.51
CA ILE A 277 0.22 16.30 7.09
C ILE A 277 -0.02 15.34 5.92
N GLN A 278 -1.27 14.89 5.75
CA GLN A 278 -1.71 14.07 4.63
C GLN A 278 -3.15 14.40 4.26
N ARG A 279 -3.45 14.38 2.96
CA ARG A 279 -4.84 14.42 2.45
C ARG A 279 -4.99 13.53 1.22
N ARG A 280 -6.05 12.74 1.20
CA ARG A 280 -6.59 11.94 0.09
C ARG A 280 -8.06 12.32 -0.08
N MET A 281 -8.52 12.43 -1.30
CA MET A 281 -9.85 12.95 -1.63
C MET A 281 -10.34 12.52 -3.01
N ASP A 282 -9.47 12.35 -4.00
CA ASP A 282 -9.88 12.12 -5.39
C ASP A 282 -8.95 11.20 -6.20
N GLY A 283 -7.86 10.69 -5.62
CA GLY A 283 -6.89 9.84 -6.30
C GLY A 283 -5.92 10.59 -7.22
N SER A 284 -5.97 11.93 -7.28
CA SER A 284 -5.13 12.72 -8.19
C SER A 284 -3.63 12.62 -7.93
N VAL A 285 -3.23 12.16 -6.73
CA VAL A 285 -1.82 11.96 -6.38
C VAL A 285 -1.58 10.51 -5.98
N SER A 286 -0.61 9.87 -6.65
CA SER A 286 -0.15 8.54 -6.26
C SER A 286 0.56 8.59 -4.91
N PHE A 287 0.21 7.68 -4.01
CA PHE A 287 0.89 7.44 -2.73
C PHE A 287 1.85 6.24 -2.81
N ASN A 288 1.99 5.62 -3.98
CA ASN A 288 3.03 4.61 -4.19
C ASN A 288 4.36 5.30 -4.55
N GLN A 289 4.90 6.08 -3.62
CA GLN A 289 6.07 6.93 -3.81
C GLN A 289 7.31 6.33 -3.13
N ASN A 290 8.49 6.68 -3.64
CA ASN A 290 9.76 6.17 -3.13
C ASN A 290 10.17 6.84 -1.79
N TRP A 291 11.30 6.40 -1.20
CA TRP A 291 11.80 6.93 0.08
C TRP A 291 12.02 8.44 0.04
N ASP A 292 12.66 8.93 -1.01
CA ASP A 292 13.01 10.35 -1.13
C ASP A 292 11.76 11.23 -1.23
N GLU A 293 10.72 10.76 -1.93
CA GLU A 293 9.43 11.43 -2.01
C GLU A 293 8.73 11.44 -0.64
N TYR A 294 8.67 10.32 0.08
CA TYR A 294 8.08 10.29 1.43
C TYR A 294 8.89 11.10 2.46
N ARG A 295 10.21 11.15 2.30
CA ARG A 295 11.12 11.97 3.11
C ARG A 295 10.85 13.46 2.90
N ASN A 296 10.75 13.90 1.65
CA ASN A 296 10.69 15.32 1.29
C ASN A 296 9.26 15.88 1.20
N GLY A 297 8.27 15.03 0.90
CA GLY A 297 6.87 15.39 0.65
C GLY A 297 6.55 15.50 -0.85
N PHE A 298 5.30 15.22 -1.21
CA PHE A 298 4.80 15.21 -2.59
C PHE A 298 3.32 15.64 -2.66
N GLY A 299 2.84 15.99 -3.86
CA GLY A 299 1.46 16.41 -4.11
C GLY A 299 1.23 17.93 -4.01
N ASP A 300 -0.05 18.34 -3.92
CA ASP A 300 -0.47 19.74 -3.84
C ASP A 300 -1.15 20.01 -2.49
N LEU A 301 -0.65 20.99 -1.74
CA LEU A 301 -1.21 21.42 -0.46
C LEU A 301 -2.68 21.87 -0.54
N ARG A 302 -3.19 22.20 -1.75
CA ARG A 302 -4.61 22.48 -2.01
C ARG A 302 -5.44 21.24 -2.36
N GLY A 303 -4.82 20.13 -2.72
CA GLY A 303 -5.45 18.87 -3.12
C GLY A 303 -4.94 17.70 -2.28
N GLU A 304 -4.60 16.59 -2.94
CA GLU A 304 -3.94 15.45 -2.31
C GLU A 304 -2.44 15.69 -2.13
N PHE A 305 -1.90 15.35 -0.95
CA PHE A 305 -0.48 15.51 -0.66
C PHE A 305 -0.01 14.72 0.56
N TRP A 306 1.31 14.56 0.64
CA TRP A 306 2.07 14.14 1.81
C TRP A 306 3.09 15.21 2.17
N LEU A 307 3.12 15.67 3.43
CA LEU A 307 3.95 16.82 3.82
C LEU A 307 5.45 16.54 3.80
N GLY A 308 5.85 15.29 4.06
CA GLY A 308 7.24 14.85 4.16
C GLY A 308 7.67 14.50 5.59
N LEU A 309 8.33 13.35 5.75
CA LEU A 309 8.78 12.82 7.03
C LEU A 309 9.82 13.71 7.72
N GLU A 310 10.70 14.37 6.97
CA GLU A 310 11.71 15.23 7.58
C GLU A 310 11.07 16.47 8.23
N LYS A 311 10.08 17.07 7.56
CA LYS A 311 9.31 18.19 8.12
C LYS A 311 8.54 17.73 9.35
N LEU A 312 7.91 16.56 9.27
CA LEU A 312 7.15 15.94 10.36
C LEU A 312 8.03 15.68 11.59
N TYR A 313 9.19 15.07 11.40
CA TYR A 313 10.15 14.81 12.47
C TYR A 313 10.62 16.10 13.15
N LEU A 314 10.93 17.15 12.39
CA LEU A 314 11.39 18.42 12.96
C LEU A 314 10.29 19.13 13.76
N MET A 315 9.03 19.08 13.31
CA MET A 315 7.88 19.57 14.07
C MET A 315 7.78 18.85 15.41
N ILE A 316 7.70 17.52 15.37
CA ILE A 316 7.55 16.65 16.54
C ILE A 316 8.73 16.76 17.52
N LYS A 317 9.95 16.91 17.01
CA LYS A 317 11.13 17.10 17.83
C LYS A 317 11.11 18.43 18.59
N PHE A 318 10.52 19.46 18.00
CA PHE A 318 10.48 20.79 18.60
C PHE A 318 9.54 20.83 19.81
N GLN A 319 8.36 20.24 19.72
CA GLN A 319 7.43 20.10 20.83
C GLN A 319 6.53 18.86 20.67
N PRO A 320 5.91 18.36 21.76
CA PRO A 320 4.94 17.26 21.71
C PRO A 320 3.80 17.59 20.74
N HIS A 321 3.30 16.58 20.02
CA HIS A 321 2.14 16.73 19.15
C HIS A 321 1.13 15.63 19.41
N GLU A 322 -0.14 15.94 19.22
CA GLU A 322 -1.19 14.97 18.99
C GLU A 322 -1.42 14.72 17.50
N LEU A 323 -1.91 13.52 17.19
CA LEU A 323 -2.27 13.09 15.83
C LEU A 323 -3.78 12.82 15.79
N TYR A 324 -4.42 13.31 14.74
CA TYR A 324 -5.83 13.06 14.46
C TYR A 324 -5.98 12.58 13.02
N VAL A 325 -6.65 11.45 12.85
CA VAL A 325 -6.93 10.82 11.57
C VAL A 325 -8.44 10.85 11.38
N GLU A 326 -8.91 11.41 10.26
CA GLU A 326 -10.31 11.34 9.84
C GLU A 326 -10.41 10.42 8.62
N LEU A 327 -11.41 9.54 8.65
CA LEU A 327 -11.76 8.63 7.58
C LEU A 327 -13.19 8.93 7.15
N GLU A 328 -13.43 9.01 5.85
CA GLU A 328 -14.75 9.25 5.30
C GLU A 328 -15.09 8.10 4.35
N ASP A 329 -16.14 7.36 4.66
CA ASP A 329 -16.58 6.28 3.78
C ASP A 329 -17.35 6.82 2.57
N PHE A 330 -17.66 5.96 1.61
CA PHE A 330 -18.39 6.34 0.39
C PHE A 330 -19.85 6.77 0.63
N LYS A 331 -20.38 6.61 1.85
CA LYS A 331 -21.68 7.12 2.27
C LYS A 331 -21.56 8.47 3.00
N SER A 332 -20.37 9.07 3.01
CA SER A 332 -20.01 10.26 3.77
C SER A 332 -20.16 10.09 5.29
N GLU A 333 -20.10 8.84 5.78
CA GLU A 333 -19.98 8.57 7.21
C GLU A 333 -18.53 8.79 7.64
N LYS A 334 -18.35 9.60 8.68
CA LYS A 334 -17.03 9.98 9.20
C LYS A 334 -16.69 9.21 10.45
N GLN A 335 -15.47 8.69 10.48
CA GLN A 335 -14.86 8.12 11.68
C GLN A 335 -13.52 8.82 11.95
N TYR A 336 -13.08 8.79 13.20
CA TYR A 336 -11.82 9.40 13.60
C TYR A 336 -11.06 8.57 14.62
N ALA A 337 -9.74 8.75 14.60
CA ALA A 337 -8.79 8.26 15.59
C ALA A 337 -7.90 9.42 16.03
N ARG A 338 -7.82 9.66 17.34
CA ARG A 338 -6.99 10.70 17.96
C ARG A 338 -6.02 10.09 18.95
N TYR A 339 -4.78 10.54 18.90
CA TYR A 339 -3.62 10.02 19.61
C TYR A 339 -2.92 11.16 20.34
N SER A 340 -2.86 11.08 21.66
CA SER A 340 -2.46 12.24 22.48
C SER A 340 -0.96 12.55 22.49
N ASN A 341 -0.10 11.70 21.90
CA ASN A 341 1.35 11.92 21.88
C ASN A 341 2.02 11.16 20.73
N PHE A 342 2.02 11.76 19.54
CA PHE A 342 2.61 11.23 18.32
C PHE A 342 4.08 11.63 18.19
N THR A 343 4.98 10.64 18.23
CA THR A 343 6.41 10.86 18.11
C THR A 343 7.07 9.85 17.18
N ILE A 344 7.96 10.31 16.31
CA ILE A 344 8.76 9.48 15.41
C ILE A 344 10.26 9.71 15.62
N ALA A 345 11.08 8.74 15.24
CA ALA A 345 12.54 8.84 15.25
C ALA A 345 13.05 9.65 14.04
N ASN A 346 14.37 9.83 13.97
CA ASN A 346 15.01 10.51 12.84
C ASN A 346 15.20 9.58 11.63
N GLU A 347 15.69 10.15 10.52
CA GLU A 347 15.96 9.41 9.28
C GLU A 347 16.94 8.24 9.45
N ALA A 348 17.97 8.38 10.30
CA ALA A 348 18.95 7.32 10.55
C ALA A 348 18.33 6.11 11.28
N GLN A 349 17.21 6.34 11.96
CA GLN A 349 16.36 5.33 12.59
C GLN A 349 15.11 5.06 11.75
N TYR A 350 15.11 5.45 10.47
CA TYR A 350 14.06 5.18 9.51
C TYR A 350 12.68 5.70 9.94
N TYR A 351 12.65 6.84 10.63
CA TYR A 351 11.43 7.48 11.13
C TYR A 351 10.52 6.55 11.95
N GLU A 352 11.13 5.65 12.73
CA GLU A 352 10.44 4.70 13.60
C GLU A 352 9.38 5.36 14.49
N LEU A 353 8.18 4.80 14.57
CA LEU A 353 7.08 5.34 15.39
C LEU A 353 7.32 5.06 16.87
N LEU A 354 7.79 6.03 17.64
CA LEU A 354 8.22 5.84 19.03
C LEU A 354 7.04 5.83 20.03
N SER A 355 6.01 6.63 19.78
CA SER A 355 4.84 6.76 20.67
C SER A 355 3.66 7.35 19.92
N VAL A 356 2.46 6.96 20.34
CA VAL A 356 1.19 7.58 19.93
C VAL A 356 0.32 8.03 21.13
N GLY A 357 0.79 7.83 22.36
CA GLY A 357 0.07 8.29 23.56
C GLY A 357 -1.27 7.57 23.77
N LYS A 358 -2.25 8.27 24.35
CA LYS A 358 -3.59 7.72 24.60
C LYS A 358 -4.45 7.85 23.35
N TYR A 359 -5.09 6.75 22.96
CA TYR A 359 -6.07 6.72 21.89
C TYR A 359 -7.46 7.18 22.37
N THR A 360 -8.17 7.93 21.52
CA THR A 360 -9.60 8.21 21.59
C THR A 360 -10.19 8.25 20.18
N GLY A 361 -11.43 7.82 19.98
CA GLY A 361 -12.02 7.81 18.65
C GLY A 361 -13.13 6.78 18.49
N ASN A 362 -13.71 6.76 17.29
CA ASN A 362 -14.67 5.74 16.86
C ASN A 362 -14.15 4.89 15.68
N ALA A 363 -12.99 5.24 15.08
CA ALA A 363 -12.27 4.42 14.12
C ALA A 363 -11.39 3.36 14.82
N GLY A 364 -10.83 2.38 14.10
CA GLY A 364 -9.89 1.43 14.70
C GLY A 364 -8.62 2.08 15.29
N ASN A 365 -8.10 1.57 16.41
CA ASN A 365 -6.87 2.05 17.07
C ASN A 365 -5.61 1.40 16.47
N ALA A 366 -5.39 1.55 15.16
CA ALA A 366 -4.34 0.82 14.44
C ALA A 366 -2.90 1.10 14.92
N LEU A 367 -2.61 2.28 15.50
CA LEU A 367 -1.24 2.67 15.84
C LEU A 367 -0.79 2.27 17.26
N ASP A 368 -1.68 2.31 18.26
CA ASP A 368 -1.35 1.99 19.66
C ASP A 368 -1.77 0.57 20.06
N SER A 369 -2.90 0.12 19.51
CA SER A 369 -3.39 -1.24 19.65
C SER A 369 -3.70 -1.77 18.27
N GLY A 370 -2.66 -1.97 17.45
CA GLY A 370 -2.88 -2.72 16.22
C GLY A 370 -3.53 -4.05 16.59
N MET A 371 -4.36 -4.53 15.67
CA MET A 371 -5.21 -5.67 15.95
C MET A 371 -4.31 -6.84 16.39
N TYR A 372 -4.54 -7.32 17.62
CA TYR A 372 -3.83 -8.45 18.26
C TYR A 372 -2.45 -8.17 18.87
N GLY A 373 -2.17 -6.94 19.27
CA GLY A 373 -0.98 -6.63 20.08
C GLY A 373 0.31 -6.45 19.26
N MET A 374 0.20 -6.44 17.94
CA MET A 374 1.19 -5.84 17.06
C MET A 374 0.89 -4.35 17.00
N THR A 375 1.73 -3.55 17.63
CA THR A 375 1.61 -2.09 17.59
C THR A 375 2.47 -1.57 16.46
N GLU A 376 1.99 -0.60 15.68
CA GLU A 376 2.90 0.19 14.82
C GLU A 376 3.96 0.94 15.64
N LYS A 377 3.74 1.04 16.96
CA LYS A 377 4.75 1.49 17.91
C LYS A 377 6.00 0.61 17.81
N ASN A 378 7.12 1.25 17.51
CA ASN A 378 8.45 0.75 17.17
C ASN A 378 8.60 0.15 15.76
N SER A 379 7.59 0.31 14.88
CA SER A 379 7.73 0.03 13.45
C SER A 379 8.53 1.12 12.76
N LYS A 380 9.41 0.73 11.83
CA LYS A 380 10.14 1.64 10.93
C LYS A 380 9.27 2.01 9.73
N PHE A 381 9.46 3.21 9.19
CA PHE A 381 8.78 3.63 7.97
C PHE A 381 9.29 2.85 6.75
N LEU A 382 8.38 2.44 5.87
CA LEU A 382 8.64 1.61 4.69
C LEU A 382 8.14 2.31 3.42
N THR A 383 8.88 2.14 2.32
CA THR A 383 8.47 2.58 0.98
C THR A 383 8.74 1.47 -0.05
N PRO A 384 8.14 1.50 -1.25
CA PRO A 384 8.29 0.47 -2.29
C PRO A 384 9.73 0.11 -2.66
N ASP A 385 10.61 1.12 -2.64
CA ASP A 385 12.03 1.05 -2.95
C ASP A 385 12.92 0.80 -1.74
N ARG A 386 12.37 0.93 -0.51
CA ARG A 386 13.16 0.88 0.71
C ARG A 386 12.41 0.16 1.81
N ASN A 387 12.65 -1.14 1.87
CA ASN A 387 12.33 -1.94 3.03
C ASN A 387 13.38 -1.70 4.14
N ASN A 388 13.01 -0.93 5.15
CA ASN A 388 13.87 -0.61 6.30
C ASN A 388 13.70 -1.55 7.49
N ASP A 389 12.77 -2.48 7.38
CA ASP A 389 12.73 -3.61 8.27
C ASP A 389 13.83 -4.60 7.82
N SER A 390 14.79 -4.85 8.71
CA SER A 390 15.85 -5.85 8.52
C SER A 390 15.30 -7.27 8.36
N THR A 391 13.97 -7.44 8.40
CA THR A 391 13.34 -8.74 8.35
C THR A 391 12.40 -8.99 7.15
N HIS A 392 11.99 -8.01 6.30
CA HIS A 392 10.92 -8.30 5.31
C HIS A 392 10.75 -7.44 4.04
N GLU A 393 10.83 -8.02 2.84
CA GLU A 393 10.37 -7.38 1.59
C GLU A 393 8.82 -7.21 1.52
N CYS A 394 8.21 -6.37 2.37
CA CYS A 394 6.77 -6.07 2.30
C CYS A 394 6.45 -4.83 1.41
N ALA A 395 7.48 -4.24 0.79
CA ALA A 395 7.38 -2.97 0.07
C ALA A 395 6.49 -3.00 -1.20
N ALA A 396 6.11 -4.18 -1.69
CA ALA A 396 5.35 -4.30 -2.95
C ALA A 396 3.82 -4.23 -2.82
N ALA A 397 3.23 -4.05 -1.62
CA ALA A 397 1.77 -4.10 -1.45
C ALA A 397 1.13 -2.98 -0.59
N MET A 398 1.89 -1.97 -0.14
CA MET A 398 1.38 -0.95 0.78
C MET A 398 1.10 0.37 0.07
N SER A 399 -0.04 0.48 -0.63
CA SER A 399 -0.68 1.79 -0.79
C SER A 399 -1.54 2.03 0.44
N ILE A 400 -0.99 2.73 1.43
CA ILE A 400 -1.70 3.17 2.62
C ILE A 400 -2.76 4.20 2.20
N ILE A 401 -4.03 3.85 2.34
CA ILE A 401 -5.19 4.71 2.10
C ILE A 401 -5.63 5.27 3.46
N TRP A 402 -5.28 6.52 3.76
CA TRP A 402 -5.94 7.30 4.80
C TRP A 402 -6.46 8.60 4.19
N ASP A 403 -7.76 8.88 4.38
CA ASP A 403 -8.43 10.01 3.73
C ASP A 403 -7.87 11.37 4.18
N LYS A 404 -7.63 11.57 5.48
CA LYS A 404 -6.95 12.78 5.94
C LYS A 404 -6.26 12.59 7.29
N THR A 405 -5.04 13.10 7.39
CA THR A 405 -4.24 13.03 8.62
C THR A 405 -3.74 14.42 8.99
N ILE A 406 -4.02 14.83 10.23
CA ILE A 406 -3.67 16.14 10.78
C ILE A 406 -2.92 15.96 12.11
N ILE A 407 -2.03 16.90 12.46
CA ILE A 407 -1.33 16.95 13.76
C ILE A 407 -1.48 18.33 14.40
N ASP A 408 -1.52 18.40 15.72
CA ASP A 408 -1.57 19.65 16.50
C ASP A 408 -0.70 19.54 17.75
N HIS A 409 -0.38 20.68 18.35
CA HIS A 409 0.57 20.83 19.44
C HIS A 409 0.01 20.58 20.84
#